data_AF-Q2V6X4-F1
#
_entry.id   AF-Q2V6X4-F1
#
_cell.length_a   1.000
_cell.length_b   1.000
_cell.length_c   1.000
_cell.angle_alpha   90.00
_cell.angle_beta   90.00
_cell.angle_gamma   90.00
#
_symmetry.space_group_name_H-M   'P 1'
#
loop_
_entity.id
_entity.type
_entity.pdbx_description
1 polymer ?
#
loop_
_entity_poly.entity_id
_entity_poly.type
_entity_poly.pdbx_seq_one_letter_code
_entity_poly.pdbx_strand_id
1 'polypeptide(L)'
;TAHELGHKKESHERWLSKIALAQSFYGHFYIEHNRGHHVRVATPEDPASSRMGENFYQFWPRTVSGSVKSAWNLEKRRYARKGKHPFRIGNDVLNAWVMSAVLWGALIAVLGIGILPYLVVQAIVGFSLLEVVNYMEHYGMLRQKVGVGERQRYERVDPSHSWNSNNIATNVLLYHLQRHSDHHA
;
A
#
# COMPACT_ATOMS: atom_id res chain seq x y z
N THR A 1 26.01 -13.09 -9.50
CA THR A 1 26.12 -13.20 -8.02
C THR A 1 26.05 -11.88 -7.23
N ALA A 2 26.23 -10.66 -7.76
CA ALA A 2 25.76 -9.43 -7.07
C ALA A 2 24.27 -9.14 -7.34
N HIS A 3 23.83 -9.35 -8.59
CA HIS A 3 22.43 -9.25 -9.01
C HIS A 3 21.51 -10.22 -8.25
N GLU A 4 21.95 -11.47 -8.05
CA GLU A 4 21.20 -12.48 -7.27
C GLU A 4 21.13 -12.19 -5.77
N LEU A 5 22.16 -11.56 -5.19
CA LEU A 5 22.14 -11.10 -3.80
C LEU A 5 21.17 -9.93 -3.61
N GLY A 6 21.09 -9.02 -4.59
CA GLY A 6 20.09 -7.95 -4.63
C GLY A 6 18.66 -8.50 -4.69
N HIS A 7 18.39 -9.48 -5.56
CA HIS A 7 17.08 -10.14 -5.65
C HIS A 7 16.70 -10.89 -4.38
N LYS A 8 17.66 -11.55 -3.71
CA LYS A 8 17.41 -12.21 -2.43
C LYS A 8 17.05 -11.21 -1.34
N LYS A 9 17.84 -10.13 -1.19
CA LYS A 9 17.57 -9.06 -0.21
C LYS A 9 16.20 -8.44 -0.44
N GLU A 10 15.88 -8.11 -1.69
CA GLU A 10 14.57 -7.60 -2.07
C GLU A 10 13.46 -8.61 -1.73
N SER A 11 13.64 -9.91 -2.01
CA SER A 11 12.63 -10.93 -1.64
C SER A 11 12.39 -11.05 -0.13
N HIS A 12 13.45 -10.92 0.69
CA HIS A 12 13.33 -10.96 2.14
C HIS A 12 12.63 -9.71 2.70
N GLU A 13 12.99 -8.53 2.19
CA GLU A 13 12.33 -7.27 2.56
C GLU A 13 10.84 -7.31 2.22
N ARG A 14 10.50 -7.77 1.01
CA ARG A 14 9.11 -7.97 0.59
C ARG A 14 8.35 -8.95 1.49
N TRP A 15 9.00 -10.02 1.94
CA TRP A 15 8.40 -11.00 2.84
C TRP A 15 8.20 -10.43 4.25
N LEU A 16 9.19 -9.71 4.79
CA LEU A 16 9.11 -9.03 6.08
C LEU A 16 8.03 -7.94 6.08
N SER A 17 7.89 -7.16 5.00
CA SER A 17 6.80 -6.19 4.86
C SER A 17 5.43 -6.87 4.88
N LYS A 18 5.28 -8.01 4.18
CA LYS A 18 4.02 -8.77 4.23
C LYS A 18 3.73 -9.28 5.65
N ILE A 19 4.73 -9.72 6.42
CA ILE A 19 4.55 -10.15 7.82
C ILE A 19 4.18 -8.97 8.71
N ALA A 20 4.86 -7.84 8.57
CA ALA A 20 4.58 -6.64 9.33
C ALA A 20 3.13 -6.14 9.10
N LEU A 21 2.59 -6.35 7.90
CA LEU A 21 1.19 -6.04 7.55
C LEU A 21 0.20 -7.18 7.84
N ALA A 22 0.68 -8.39 8.13
CA ALA A 22 -0.17 -9.55 8.38
C ALA A 22 -1.00 -9.39 9.65
N GLN A 23 -0.42 -8.76 10.68
CA GLN A 23 -1.13 -8.47 11.92
C GLN A 23 -2.40 -7.63 11.68
N SER A 24 -2.33 -6.65 10.76
CA SER A 24 -3.45 -5.74 10.49
C SER A 24 -4.36 -6.18 9.34
N PHE A 25 -4.17 -7.40 8.83
CA PHE A 25 -4.91 -7.92 7.66
C PHE A 25 -4.83 -7.02 6.41
N TYR A 26 -3.79 -6.18 6.34
CA TYR A 26 -3.66 -5.11 5.33
C TYR A 26 -2.56 -5.41 4.30
N GLY A 27 -2.14 -6.67 4.16
CA GLY A 27 -1.03 -7.04 3.28
C GLY A 27 -1.25 -6.79 1.78
N HIS A 28 -2.49 -6.52 1.34
CA HIS A 28 -2.77 -6.07 -0.02
C HIS A 28 -2.21 -4.66 -0.31
N PHE A 29 -2.03 -3.83 0.72
CA PHE A 29 -1.38 -2.52 0.65
C PHE A 29 0.00 -2.61 0.01
N TYR A 30 0.79 -3.64 0.32
CA TYR A 30 2.10 -3.82 -0.31
C TYR A 30 2.02 -3.92 -1.85
N ILE A 31 0.99 -4.57 -2.39
CA ILE A 31 0.80 -4.71 -3.85
C ILE A 31 0.29 -3.40 -4.43
N GLU A 32 -0.70 -2.82 -3.75
CA GLU A 32 -1.32 -1.55 -4.11
C GLU A 32 -0.28 -0.44 -4.16
N HIS A 33 0.46 -0.25 -3.08
CA HIS A 33 1.41 0.83 -2.91
C HIS A 33 2.48 0.77 -4.01
N ASN A 34 3.18 -0.37 -4.11
CA ASN A 34 4.32 -0.55 -5.01
C ASN A 34 3.98 -0.59 -6.50
N ARG A 35 2.81 -1.11 -6.88
CA ARG A 35 2.46 -1.31 -8.31
C ARG A 35 1.28 -0.46 -8.75
N GLY A 36 0.65 0.25 -7.83
CA GLY A 36 -0.56 1.04 -8.02
C GLY A 36 -0.30 2.49 -7.66
N HIS A 37 -0.25 2.79 -6.36
CA HIS A 37 -0.07 4.13 -5.84
C HIS A 37 1.17 4.83 -6.40
N HIS A 38 2.38 4.26 -6.31
CA HIS A 38 3.58 4.91 -6.88
C HIS A 38 3.44 5.29 -8.37
N VAL A 39 2.65 4.53 -9.13
CA VAL A 39 2.42 4.81 -10.56
C VAL A 39 1.38 5.94 -10.76
N ARG A 40 0.37 5.99 -9.88
CA ARG A 40 -0.82 6.86 -10.01
C ARG A 40 -0.88 7.95 -8.95
N VAL A 41 0.12 8.10 -8.12
CA VAL A 41 0.18 9.09 -7.04
C VAL A 41 -0.14 10.47 -7.60
N ALA A 42 -0.93 11.24 -6.85
CA ALA A 42 -1.49 12.52 -7.24
C ALA A 42 -2.33 12.47 -8.53
N THR A 43 -2.96 11.34 -8.90
CA THR A 43 -3.97 11.29 -9.98
C THR A 43 -5.36 10.91 -9.46
N PRO A 44 -6.45 11.25 -10.17
CA PRO A 44 -7.81 10.91 -9.73
C PRO A 44 -8.09 9.41 -9.59
N GLU A 45 -7.32 8.57 -10.27
CA GLU A 45 -7.42 7.11 -10.25
C GLU A 45 -6.71 6.45 -9.05
N ASP A 46 -5.93 7.21 -8.29
CA ASP A 46 -5.25 6.71 -7.10
C ASP A 46 -6.15 6.81 -5.86
N PRO A 47 -6.51 5.67 -5.24
CA PRO A 47 -7.31 5.69 -4.02
C PRO A 47 -6.56 6.30 -2.83
N ALA A 48 -5.22 6.26 -2.81
CA ALA A 48 -4.41 6.73 -1.69
C ALA A 48 -4.00 8.22 -1.78
N SER A 49 -4.34 8.93 -2.86
CA SER A 49 -4.15 10.39 -2.95
C SER A 49 -5.38 11.13 -2.42
N SER A 50 -5.20 11.96 -1.41
CA SER A 50 -6.24 12.77 -0.78
C SER A 50 -6.52 14.04 -1.57
N ARG A 51 -7.79 14.35 -1.78
CA ARG A 51 -8.21 15.46 -2.65
C ARG A 51 -8.23 16.77 -1.87
N MET A 52 -8.07 17.87 -2.60
CA MET A 52 -8.18 19.20 -1.99
C MET A 52 -9.59 19.39 -1.40
N GLY A 53 -9.66 19.65 -0.09
CA GLY A 53 -10.92 19.82 0.64
C GLY A 53 -11.62 18.53 1.08
N GLU A 54 -11.05 17.36 0.78
CA GLU A 54 -11.57 16.08 1.28
C GLU A 54 -11.14 15.87 2.73
N ASN A 55 -12.08 15.67 3.64
CA ASN A 55 -11.71 15.36 5.02
C ASN A 55 -11.31 13.89 5.18
N PHE A 56 -10.61 13.57 6.27
CA PHE A 56 -10.12 12.22 6.51
C PHE A 56 -11.23 11.15 6.53
N TYR A 57 -12.42 11.46 7.03
CA TYR A 57 -13.53 10.51 7.10
C TYR A 57 -14.15 10.20 5.73
N GLN A 58 -14.03 11.11 4.76
CA GLN A 58 -14.38 10.85 3.36
C GLN A 58 -13.28 10.05 2.65
N PHE A 59 -12.03 10.41 2.93
CA PHE A 59 -10.85 9.74 2.39
C PHE A 59 -10.75 8.27 2.83
N TRP A 60 -10.88 8.00 4.12
CA TRP A 60 -10.65 6.69 4.74
C TRP A 60 -11.41 5.53 4.07
N PRO A 61 -12.74 5.57 3.89
CA PRO A 61 -13.45 4.47 3.24
C PRO A 61 -13.09 4.35 1.75
N ARG A 62 -12.77 5.47 1.09
CA ARG A 62 -12.36 5.51 -0.32
C ARG A 62 -10.99 4.87 -0.52
N THR A 63 -10.00 5.23 0.30
CA THR A 63 -8.67 4.64 0.22
C THR A 63 -8.71 3.15 0.57
N VAL A 64 -9.36 2.76 1.68
CA VAL A 64 -9.37 1.34 2.12
C VAL A 64 -10.02 0.44 1.07
N SER A 65 -11.23 0.76 0.62
CA SER A 65 -11.94 -0.06 -0.37
C SER A 65 -11.30 0.03 -1.77
N GLY A 66 -10.82 1.22 -2.14
CA GLY A 66 -10.14 1.48 -3.40
C GLY A 66 -8.82 0.72 -3.50
N SER A 67 -8.07 0.64 -2.40
CA SER A 67 -6.78 -0.04 -2.31
C SER A 67 -6.93 -1.56 -2.45
N VAL A 68 -7.92 -2.16 -1.78
CA VAL A 68 -8.27 -3.58 -1.99
C VAL A 68 -8.60 -3.86 -3.46
N LYS A 69 -9.48 -3.03 -4.06
CA LYS A 69 -9.90 -3.20 -5.46
C LYS A 69 -8.73 -3.01 -6.44
N SER A 70 -7.89 -2.02 -6.19
CA SER A 70 -6.68 -1.72 -6.97
C SER A 70 -5.71 -2.89 -6.93
N ALA A 71 -5.34 -3.37 -5.74
CA ALA A 71 -4.45 -4.51 -5.54
C ALA A 71 -4.96 -5.77 -6.24
N TRP A 72 -6.25 -6.08 -6.09
CA TRP A 72 -6.87 -7.23 -6.75
C TRP A 72 -6.82 -7.12 -8.27
N ASN A 73 -7.13 -5.95 -8.82
CA ASN A 73 -7.10 -5.73 -10.27
C ASN A 73 -5.68 -5.82 -10.84
N LEU A 74 -4.67 -5.34 -10.12
CA LEU A 74 -3.26 -5.47 -10.50
C LEU A 74 -2.85 -6.94 -10.61
N GLU A 75 -3.20 -7.75 -9.60
CA GLU A 75 -2.94 -9.19 -9.61
C GLU A 75 -3.74 -9.92 -10.69
N LYS A 76 -5.03 -9.58 -10.86
CA LYS A 76 -5.87 -10.13 -11.92
C LYS A 76 -5.26 -9.89 -13.30
N ARG A 77 -4.77 -8.67 -13.58
CA ARG A 77 -4.07 -8.35 -14.84
C ARG A 77 -2.74 -9.10 -14.97
N ARG A 78 -1.98 -9.28 -13.88
CA ARG A 78 -0.74 -10.08 -13.87
C ARG A 78 -1.01 -11.53 -14.26
N TYR A 79 -2.10 -12.11 -13.78
CA TYR A 79 -2.51 -13.49 -14.08
C TYR A 79 -3.13 -13.66 -15.47
N ALA A 80 -3.91 -12.68 -15.93
CA ALA A 80 -4.45 -12.66 -17.28
C ALA A 80 -3.34 -12.70 -18.35
N ARG A 81 -2.26 -11.93 -18.16
CA ARG A 81 -1.07 -11.98 -19.03
C ARG A 81 -0.37 -13.34 -19.08
N LYS A 82 -0.61 -14.21 -18.09
CA LYS A 82 -0.08 -15.57 -18.00
C LYS A 82 -1.09 -16.63 -18.48
N GLY A 83 -2.27 -16.23 -18.97
CA GLY A 83 -3.35 -17.16 -19.32
C GLY A 83 -3.87 -17.99 -18.14
N LYS A 84 -3.73 -17.50 -16.90
CA LYS A 84 -4.07 -18.25 -15.68
C LYS A 84 -5.16 -17.54 -14.89
N HIS A 85 -5.98 -18.32 -14.18
CA HIS A 85 -6.98 -17.79 -13.24
C HIS A 85 -6.29 -17.08 -12.04
N PRO A 86 -6.82 -15.93 -11.55
CA PRO A 86 -6.22 -15.17 -10.44
C PRO A 86 -6.32 -15.84 -9.06
N PHE A 87 -7.26 -16.76 -8.84
CA PHE A 87 -7.34 -17.53 -7.58
C PHE A 87 -6.30 -18.65 -7.53
N ARG A 88 -5.07 -18.29 -7.20
CA ARG A 88 -3.95 -19.22 -7.02
C ARG A 88 -3.08 -18.74 -5.86
N ILE A 89 -2.43 -19.66 -5.15
CA ILE A 89 -1.56 -19.35 -4.01
C ILE A 89 -0.41 -18.38 -4.39
N GLY A 90 0.03 -18.39 -5.65
CA GLY A 90 1.03 -17.43 -6.14
C GLY A 90 0.52 -15.99 -6.31
N ASN A 91 -0.78 -15.73 -6.12
CA ASN A 91 -1.35 -14.40 -6.12
C ASN A 91 -0.95 -13.70 -4.83
N ASP A 92 -0.25 -12.57 -4.96
CA ASP A 92 0.36 -11.90 -3.83
C ASP A 92 -0.67 -11.37 -2.82
N VAL A 93 -1.87 -10.99 -3.28
CA VAL A 93 -2.98 -10.56 -2.41
C VAL A 93 -3.54 -11.74 -1.62
N LEU A 94 -3.82 -12.86 -2.30
CA LEU A 94 -4.34 -14.06 -1.61
C LEU A 94 -3.33 -14.63 -0.63
N ASN A 95 -2.06 -14.69 -1.02
CA ASN A 95 -0.97 -15.13 -0.16
C ASN A 95 -0.87 -14.27 1.11
N ALA A 96 -0.98 -12.94 0.98
CA ALA A 96 -0.95 -12.03 2.13
C ALA A 96 -2.16 -12.22 3.07
N TRP A 97 -3.36 -12.40 2.53
CA TRP A 97 -4.56 -12.67 3.34
C TRP A 97 -4.50 -14.03 4.03
N VAL A 98 -4.04 -15.07 3.35
CA VAL A 98 -3.83 -16.39 3.95
C VAL A 98 -2.81 -16.31 5.07
N MET A 99 -1.70 -15.59 4.88
CA MET A 99 -0.70 -15.40 5.94
C MET A 99 -1.28 -14.68 7.17
N SER A 100 -2.12 -13.66 6.93
CA SER A 100 -2.83 -12.95 8.01
C SER A 100 -3.80 -13.87 8.75
N ALA A 101 -4.57 -14.69 8.01
CA ALA A 101 -5.49 -15.67 8.59
C ALA A 101 -4.78 -16.76 9.39
N VAL A 102 -3.62 -17.24 8.92
CA VAL A 102 -2.79 -18.21 9.65
C VAL A 102 -2.25 -17.60 10.94
N LEU A 103 -1.75 -16.36 10.90
CA LEU A 103 -1.27 -15.65 12.09
C LEU A 103 -2.39 -15.47 13.12
N TRP A 104 -3.55 -14.96 12.70
CA TRP A 104 -4.70 -14.78 13.57
C TRP A 104 -5.22 -16.10 14.13
N GLY A 105 -5.31 -17.14 13.28
CA GLY A 105 -5.71 -18.48 13.69
C GLY A 105 -4.78 -19.07 14.75
N ALA A 106 -3.46 -18.89 14.59
CA ALA A 106 -2.47 -19.33 15.58
C ALA A 106 -2.61 -18.58 16.91
N LEU A 107 -2.78 -17.26 16.87
CA LEU A 107 -2.98 -16.46 18.09
C LEU A 107 -4.27 -16.85 18.82
N ILE A 108 -5.37 -17.05 18.08
CA ILE A 108 -6.66 -17.49 18.63
C ILE A 108 -6.56 -18.90 19.22
N ALA A 109 -5.81 -19.80 18.57
CA ALA A 109 -5.62 -21.16 19.07
C ALA A 109 -4.83 -21.19 20.39
N VAL A 110 -3.87 -20.27 20.58
CA VAL A 110 -3.02 -20.21 21.78
C VAL A 110 -3.67 -19.39 22.91
N LEU A 111 -4.29 -18.26 22.58
CA LEU A 111 -4.79 -17.28 23.57
C LEU A 111 -6.32 -17.33 23.74
N GLY A 112 -7.01 -18.14 22.95
CA GLY A 112 -8.46 -18.29 22.97
C GLY A 112 -9.21 -17.25 22.13
N ILE A 113 -10.46 -17.55 21.77
CA ILE A 113 -11.29 -16.68 20.91
C ILE A 113 -11.55 -15.29 21.50
N GLY A 114 -11.39 -15.12 22.81
CA GLY A 114 -11.54 -13.84 23.51
C GLY A 114 -10.62 -12.74 23.01
N ILE A 115 -9.50 -13.07 22.34
CA ILE A 115 -8.60 -12.05 21.76
C ILE A 115 -9.12 -11.45 20.44
N LEU A 116 -10.10 -12.08 19.78
CA LEU A 116 -10.54 -11.70 18.44
C LEU A 116 -10.97 -10.22 18.34
N PRO A 117 -11.74 -9.64 19.28
CA PRO A 117 -12.07 -8.21 19.26
C PRO A 117 -10.82 -7.32 19.30
N TYR A 118 -9.80 -7.70 20.06
CA TYR A 118 -8.56 -6.95 20.18
C TYR A 118 -7.73 -7.00 18.89
N LEU A 119 -7.70 -8.16 18.21
CA LEU A 119 -7.09 -8.30 16.88
C LEU A 119 -7.78 -7.40 15.85
N VAL A 120 -9.12 -7.36 15.85
CA VAL A 120 -9.89 -6.48 14.95
C VAL A 120 -9.62 -5.01 15.22
N VAL A 121 -9.68 -4.59 16.49
CA VAL A 121 -9.40 -3.19 16.86
C VAL A 121 -7.97 -2.81 16.50
N GLN A 122 -6.98 -3.65 16.84
CA GLN A 122 -5.58 -3.43 16.48
C GLN A 122 -5.40 -3.32 14.96
N ALA A 123 -6.07 -4.15 14.17
CA ALA A 123 -5.97 -4.09 12.72
C ALA A 123 -6.51 -2.78 12.16
N ILE A 124 -7.70 -2.38 12.62
CA ILE A 124 -8.32 -1.11 12.22
C ILE A 124 -7.42 0.07 12.56
N VAL A 125 -6.89 0.11 13.79
CA VAL A 125 -5.94 1.16 14.19
C VAL A 125 -4.68 1.11 13.31
N GLY A 126 -4.09 -0.07 13.13
CA GLY A 126 -2.85 -0.26 12.40
C GLY A 126 -2.92 0.22 10.95
N PHE A 127 -3.93 -0.22 10.18
CA PHE A 127 -4.06 0.25 8.80
C PHE A 127 -4.57 1.69 8.72
N SER A 128 -5.36 2.17 9.68
CA SER A 128 -5.79 3.58 9.69
C SER A 128 -4.61 4.52 9.88
N LEU A 129 -3.60 4.14 10.67
CA LEU A 129 -2.36 4.92 10.80
C LEU A 129 -1.60 5.02 9.47
N LEU A 130 -1.54 3.94 8.68
CA LEU A 130 -0.97 3.98 7.33
C LEU A 130 -1.75 4.93 6.42
N GLU A 131 -3.08 4.88 6.48
CA GLU A 131 -3.92 5.77 5.67
C GLU A 131 -3.86 7.23 6.11
N VAL A 132 -3.66 7.52 7.41
CA VAL A 132 -3.39 8.88 7.89
C VAL A 132 -2.10 9.42 7.26
N VAL A 133 -1.06 8.59 7.15
CA VAL A 133 0.17 8.99 6.46
C VAL A 133 -0.13 9.31 4.99
N ASN A 134 -0.77 8.41 4.24
CA ASN A 134 -1.15 8.66 2.83
C ASN A 134 -1.98 9.95 2.69
N TYR A 135 -2.94 10.15 3.60
CA TYR A 135 -3.79 11.32 3.62
C TYR A 135 -2.98 12.61 3.77
N MET A 136 -2.01 12.65 4.67
CA MET A 136 -1.18 13.83 4.90
C MET A 136 -0.16 14.02 3.78
N GLU A 137 0.51 12.96 3.35
CA GLU A 137 1.59 13.02 2.35
C GLU A 137 1.09 13.45 0.99
N HIS A 138 -0.17 13.18 0.62
CA HIS A 138 -0.69 13.49 -0.72
C HIS A 138 -1.82 14.53 -0.73
N TYR A 139 -2.01 15.26 0.38
CA TYR A 139 -3.13 16.17 0.52
C TYR A 139 -3.14 17.28 -0.52
N GLY A 140 -4.20 17.29 -1.35
CA GLY A 140 -4.45 18.35 -2.31
C GLY A 140 -3.54 18.34 -3.53
N MET A 141 -2.76 17.28 -3.73
CA MET A 141 -1.84 17.15 -4.86
C MET A 141 -2.55 16.58 -6.08
N LEU A 142 -2.28 17.17 -7.25
CA LEU A 142 -2.87 16.72 -8.51
C LEU A 142 -1.90 16.93 -9.68
N ARG A 143 -1.43 15.81 -10.23
CA ARG A 143 -0.64 15.73 -11.45
C ARG A 143 -1.45 16.23 -12.64
N GLN A 144 -0.78 17.04 -13.45
CA GLN A 144 -1.34 17.56 -14.68
C GLN A 144 -1.18 16.55 -15.83
N LYS A 145 -2.11 16.60 -16.78
CA LYS A 145 -1.97 15.91 -18.06
C LYS A 145 -1.12 16.76 -18.99
N VAL A 146 -0.06 16.18 -19.53
CA VAL A 146 0.87 16.79 -20.48
C VAL A 146 0.78 16.10 -21.83
N GLY A 147 1.07 16.84 -22.90
CA GLY A 147 0.98 16.36 -24.29
C GLY A 147 -0.26 16.86 -25.02
N VAL A 148 -0.38 16.48 -26.29
CA VAL A 148 -1.42 16.98 -27.21
C VAL A 148 -2.19 15.82 -27.81
N GLY A 149 -3.53 15.94 -27.87
CA GLY A 149 -4.42 14.94 -28.47
C GLY A 149 -4.30 13.56 -27.82
N GLU A 150 -4.15 12.53 -28.64
CA GLU A 150 -4.08 11.12 -28.19
C GLU A 150 -2.78 10.77 -27.42
N ARG A 151 -1.78 11.67 -27.41
CA ARG A 151 -0.52 11.47 -26.67
C ARG A 151 -0.53 12.07 -25.27
N GLN A 152 -1.71 12.42 -24.74
CA GLN A 152 -1.83 12.91 -23.37
C GLN A 152 -1.48 11.83 -22.35
N ARG A 153 -0.64 12.20 -21.38
CA ARG A 153 -0.29 11.37 -20.21
C ARG A 153 -0.16 12.26 -18.97
N TYR A 154 -0.22 11.67 -17.79
CA TYR A 154 0.17 12.40 -16.58
C TYR A 154 1.66 12.75 -16.61
N GLU A 155 2.01 13.92 -16.09
CA GLU A 155 3.40 14.33 -15.89
C GLU A 155 4.15 13.33 -15.01
N ARG A 156 5.49 13.32 -15.02
CA ARG A 156 6.24 12.37 -14.19
C ARG A 156 6.03 12.71 -12.71
N VAL A 157 6.18 11.68 -11.86
CA VAL A 157 6.19 11.89 -10.41
C VAL A 157 7.40 12.75 -10.07
N ASP A 158 7.24 13.62 -9.09
CA ASP A 158 8.17 14.69 -8.72
C ASP A 158 7.97 14.96 -7.21
N PRO A 159 8.98 15.45 -6.47
CA PRO A 159 8.83 15.78 -5.05
C PRO A 159 7.65 16.68 -4.72
N SER A 160 7.17 17.51 -5.65
CA SER A 160 5.95 18.31 -5.48
C SER A 160 4.65 17.50 -5.35
N HIS A 161 4.68 16.19 -5.66
CA HIS A 161 3.56 15.26 -5.50
C HIS A 161 3.56 14.54 -4.14
N SER A 162 4.39 14.98 -3.19
CA SER A 162 4.31 14.56 -1.79
C SER A 162 4.75 15.66 -0.82
N TRP A 163 4.05 15.77 0.32
CA TRP A 163 4.44 16.61 1.43
C TRP A 163 5.51 15.87 2.23
N ASN A 164 6.74 16.38 2.24
CA ASN A 164 7.80 15.81 3.10
C ASN A 164 7.86 16.53 4.45
N SER A 165 8.22 15.79 5.49
CA SER A 165 8.61 16.37 6.78
C SER A 165 10.10 16.10 7.02
N ASN A 166 10.91 17.16 7.09
CA ASN A 166 12.37 17.08 7.31
C ASN A 166 12.74 16.90 8.80
N ASN A 167 11.89 16.28 9.64
CA ASN A 167 12.11 16.21 11.08
C ASN A 167 12.85 14.92 11.50
N ILE A 168 14.04 15.05 12.08
CA ILE A 168 14.93 13.94 12.47
C ILE A 168 14.27 13.01 13.52
N ALA A 169 13.47 13.55 14.45
CA ALA A 169 12.84 12.76 15.52
C ALA A 169 11.78 11.77 15.00
N THR A 170 11.10 12.13 13.92
CA THR A 170 10.03 11.32 13.33
C THR A 170 10.61 10.27 12.35
N ASN A 171 11.73 10.55 11.69
CA ASN A 171 12.46 9.60 10.84
C ASN A 171 12.99 8.37 11.60
N VAL A 172 13.41 8.56 12.85
CA VAL A 172 13.91 7.47 13.72
C VAL A 172 12.77 6.60 14.25
N LEU A 173 11.60 7.18 14.54
CA LEU A 173 10.43 6.47 15.07
C LEU A 173 9.58 5.80 13.98
N LEU A 174 9.54 6.36 12.76
CA LEU A 174 8.76 5.85 11.62
C LEU A 174 9.60 5.19 10.52
N TYR A 175 10.86 4.80 10.80
CA TYR A 175 11.71 4.08 9.84
C TYR A 175 11.82 4.75 8.45
N HIS A 176 12.19 6.04 8.40
CA HIS A 176 12.40 6.79 7.16
C HIS A 176 11.18 6.97 6.23
N LEU A 177 9.94 6.84 6.73
CA LEU A 177 8.74 7.11 5.95
C LEU A 177 8.72 8.52 5.31
N GLN A 178 9.50 9.47 5.85
CA GLN A 178 9.45 10.89 5.51
C GLN A 178 10.29 11.31 4.29
N ARG A 179 11.07 10.40 3.68
CA ARG A 179 11.70 10.60 2.37
C ARG A 179 10.79 10.12 1.23
N HIS A 180 9.49 10.34 1.38
CA HIS A 180 8.50 9.82 0.46
C HIS A 180 8.78 10.28 -0.99
N SER A 181 9.16 11.55 -1.16
CA SER A 181 9.60 12.10 -2.46
C SER A 181 10.78 11.37 -3.11
N ASP A 182 11.79 10.93 -2.35
CA ASP A 182 12.94 10.17 -2.87
C ASP A 182 12.55 8.71 -3.20
N HIS A 183 11.52 8.16 -2.55
CA HIS A 183 10.98 6.83 -2.84
C HIS A 183 10.05 6.80 -4.05
N HIS A 184 9.53 7.96 -4.49
CA HIS A 184 8.59 8.12 -5.60
C HIS A 184 9.23 8.56 -6.93
N ALA A 185 10.52 8.89 -6.93
CA ALA A 185 11.28 9.28 -8.12
C ALA A 185 11.72 8.09 -9.01
#